data_AF-N9V586-F1
#
_entry.id   AF-N9V586-F1
#
_cell.length_a   1.000
_cell.length_b   1.000
_cell.length_c   1.000
_cell.angle_alpha   90.00
_cell.angle_beta   90.00
_cell.angle_gamma   90.00
#
_symmetry.space_group_name_H-M   'P 1'
#
loop_
_entity.id
_entity.type
_entity.pdbx_description
1 polymer ?
#
loop_
_entity_poly.entity_id
_entity_poly.type
_entity_poly.pdbx_seq_one_letter_code
_entity_poly.pdbx_strand_id
1 'polypeptide(L)'
;MDFTKLEGFKVIYYLVLLIVFVALMVFLLRSAKESLRRTGGKWQSVIDEIVIGFIVLIAFTIIAQIEPSSIISFLTKPLKWIWDLVLKALRFVGVKI
;
A
#
# COMPACT_ATOMS: atom_id res chain seq x y z
N MET A 1 -18.55 -16.21 10.36
CA MET A 1 -17.14 -16.67 10.27
C MET A 1 -16.28 -15.50 9.86
N ASP A 2 -15.13 -15.31 10.49
CA ASP A 2 -14.15 -14.29 10.09
C ASP A 2 -13.37 -14.82 8.87
N PHE A 3 -13.80 -14.43 7.67
CA PHE A 3 -13.20 -14.89 6.41
C PHE A 3 -11.70 -14.55 6.30
N THR A 4 -11.23 -13.55 7.06
CA THR A 4 -9.82 -13.14 7.05
C THR A 4 -8.87 -14.13 7.73
N LYS A 5 -9.43 -15.12 8.46
CA LYS A 5 -8.68 -16.17 9.17
C LYS A 5 -8.66 -17.50 8.42
N LEU A 6 -9.33 -17.61 7.28
CA LEU A 6 -9.32 -18.81 6.46
C LEU A 6 -7.96 -18.97 5.77
N GLU A 7 -7.47 -20.20 5.65
CA GLU A 7 -6.17 -20.47 5.02
C GLU A 7 -6.10 -19.97 3.58
N GLY A 8 -7.17 -20.15 2.80
CA GLY A 8 -7.26 -19.64 1.42
C GLY A 8 -7.19 -18.11 1.35
N PHE A 9 -7.71 -17.40 2.34
CA PHE A 9 -7.64 -15.95 2.40
C PHE A 9 -6.21 -15.47 2.70
N LYS A 10 -5.50 -16.15 3.60
CA LYS A 10 -4.11 -15.84 3.94
C LYS A 10 -3.20 -15.93 2.71
N VAL A 11 -3.38 -16.95 1.86
CA VAL A 11 -2.64 -17.10 0.60
C VAL A 11 -2.90 -15.93 -0.35
N ILE A 12 -4.18 -15.58 -0.56
CA ILE A 12 -4.56 -14.46 -1.43
C ILE A 12 -3.98 -13.14 -0.90
N TYR A 13 -4.04 -12.91 0.41
CA TYR A 13 -3.48 -11.71 1.04
C TYR A 13 -1.99 -11.56 0.76
N TYR A 14 -1.19 -12.60 0.99
CA TYR A 14 0.25 -12.52 0.73
C TYR A 14 0.58 -12.39 -0.75
N LEU A 15 -0.21 -13.01 -1.63
CA LEU A 15 -0.06 -12.86 -3.07
C LEU A 15 -0.33 -11.40 -3.51
N VAL A 16 -1.40 -10.78 -3.00
CA VAL A 16 -1.69 -9.36 -3.24
C VAL A 16 -0.60 -8.47 -2.66
N LEU A 17 -0.15 -8.74 -1.43
CA LEU A 17 0.93 -8.00 -0.78
C LEU A 17 2.22 -8.04 -1.61
N LEU A 18 2.57 -9.21 -2.15
CA LEU A 18 3.72 -9.41 -3.03
C LEU A 18 3.58 -8.64 -4.34
N ILE A 19 2.40 -8.68 -4.98
CA ILE A 19 2.14 -7.92 -6.22
C ILE A 19 2.32 -6.41 -5.97
N VAL A 20 1.77 -5.89 -4.87
CA VAL A 20 1.93 -4.47 -4.50
C VAL A 20 3.41 -4.14 -4.28
N PHE A 21 4.14 -4.99 -3.57
CA PHE A 21 5.57 -4.80 -3.35
C PHE A 21 6.36 -4.76 -4.67
N VAL A 22 6.13 -5.72 -5.56
CA VAL A 22 6.81 -5.75 -6.88
C VAL A 22 6.47 -4.50 -7.69
N ALA A 23 5.21 -4.05 -7.68
CA ALA A 23 4.80 -2.84 -8.38
C ALA A 23 5.55 -1.59 -7.85
N LEU A 24 5.69 -1.46 -6.53
CA LEU A 24 6.46 -0.37 -5.90
C LEU A 24 7.95 -0.44 -6.28
N MET A 25 8.56 -1.62 -6.24
CA MET A 25 9.96 -1.78 -6.62
C MET A 25 10.20 -1.45 -8.10
N VAL A 26 9.32 -1.90 -9.00
CA VAL A 26 9.38 -1.54 -10.43
C VAL A 26 9.25 -0.03 -10.63
N PHE A 27 8.37 0.63 -9.88
CA PHE A 27 8.23 2.09 -9.92
C PHE A 27 9.53 2.80 -9.49
N LEU A 28 10.16 2.36 -8.40
CA LEU A 28 11.42 2.93 -7.93
C LEU A 28 12.55 2.74 -8.93
N LEU A 29 12.65 1.56 -9.56
CA LEU A 29 13.64 1.31 -10.62
C LEU A 29 13.44 2.23 -11.83
N ARG A 30 12.19 2.52 -12.20
CA ARG A 30 11.88 3.48 -13.27
C ARG A 30 12.28 4.90 -12.87
N SER A 31 11.99 5.31 -11.63
CA SER A 31 12.40 6.62 -11.09
C SER A 31 13.92 6.78 -11.09
N ALA A 32 14.65 5.79 -10.56
CA ALA A 32 16.11 5.81 -10.54
C ALA A 32 16.72 5.90 -11.94
N LYS A 33 16.16 5.17 -12.93
CA LYS A 33 16.60 5.26 -14.33
C LYS A 33 16.40 6.67 -14.90
N GLU A 34 15.28 7.31 -14.58
CA GLU A 34 14.98 8.68 -14.99
C GLU A 34 15.92 9.70 -14.32
N SER A 35 16.21 9.53 -13.04
CA SER A 35 17.15 10.37 -12.30
C SER A 35 18.57 10.29 -12.87
N LEU A 36 19.07 9.08 -13.14
CA LEU A 36 20.38 8.88 -13.81
C LEU A 36 20.41 9.53 -15.19
N ARG A 37 19.35 9.37 -15.98
CA ARG A 37 19.26 9.97 -17.32
C ARG A 37 19.33 11.49 -17.25
N ARG A 38 18.64 12.11 -16.30
CA ARG A 38 18.59 13.58 -16.14
C ARG A 38 19.92 14.17 -15.70
N THR A 39 20.70 13.44 -14.90
CA THR A 39 21.96 13.93 -14.33
C THR A 39 23.21 13.56 -15.12
N GLY A 40 23.06 12.86 -16.25
CA GLY A 40 24.18 12.41 -17.08
C GLY A 40 24.95 11.23 -16.46
N GLY A 41 24.28 10.38 -15.68
CA GLY A 41 24.88 9.21 -15.06
C GLY A 41 25.54 9.44 -13.69
N LYS A 42 25.18 10.53 -12.99
CA LYS A 42 25.69 10.75 -11.62
C LYS A 42 25.03 9.76 -10.66
N TRP A 43 25.77 8.81 -10.14
CA TRP A 43 25.27 7.82 -9.16
C TRP A 43 24.70 8.45 -7.89
N GLN A 44 25.16 9.64 -7.50
CA GLN A 44 24.57 10.36 -6.35
C GLN A 44 23.10 10.75 -6.57
N SER A 45 22.65 10.83 -7.82
CA SER A 45 21.27 11.19 -8.15
C SER A 45 20.24 10.13 -7.84
N VAL A 46 20.67 8.88 -7.56
CA VAL A 46 19.77 7.77 -7.21
C VAL A 46 19.75 7.41 -5.74
N ILE A 47 20.47 8.17 -4.91
CA ILE A 47 20.56 7.88 -3.48
C ILE A 47 19.20 7.99 -2.81
N ASP A 48 18.37 8.95 -3.22
CA ASP A 48 17.00 9.11 -2.73
C ASP A 48 16.14 7.88 -3.05
N GLU A 49 16.19 7.36 -4.28
CA GLU A 49 15.45 6.15 -4.64
C GLU A 49 15.96 4.90 -3.89
N ILE A 50 17.27 4.80 -3.64
CA ILE A 50 17.84 3.72 -2.83
C ILE A 50 17.32 3.78 -1.39
N VAL A 51 17.32 4.97 -0.78
CA VAL A 51 16.81 5.17 0.59
C VAL A 51 15.31 4.85 0.65
N ILE A 52 14.52 5.31 -0.31
CA ILE A 52 13.09 4.99 -0.39
C ILE A 52 12.89 3.48 -0.57
N GLY A 53 13.67 2.83 -1.43
CA GLY A 53 13.62 1.38 -1.63
C GLY A 53 13.92 0.60 -0.36
N PHE A 54 14.90 1.06 0.44
CA PHE A 54 15.21 0.46 1.73
C PHE A 54 14.06 0.62 2.74
N ILE A 55 13.41 1.79 2.79
CA ILE A 55 12.23 2.02 3.61
C ILE A 55 11.08 1.11 3.19
N VAL A 56 10.83 0.98 1.88
CA VAL A 56 9.78 0.10 1.33
C VAL A 56 10.04 -1.37 1.71
N LEU A 57 11.29 -1.82 1.64
CA LEU A 57 11.68 -3.17 2.06
C LEU A 57 11.39 -3.41 3.55
N ILE A 58 11.82 -2.50 4.43
CA ILE A 58 11.55 -2.60 5.87
C ILE A 58 10.05 -2.65 6.14
N ALA A 59 9.29 -1.73 5.53
CA ALA A 59 7.83 -1.67 5.70
C ALA A 59 7.17 -2.97 5.24
N PHE A 60 7.59 -3.52 4.10
CA PHE A 60 7.08 -4.81 3.59
C PHE A 60 7.37 -5.95 4.57
N THR A 61 8.59 -6.05 5.10
CA THR A 61 8.95 -7.09 6.08
C THR A 61 8.09 -6.99 7.34
N ILE A 62 7.89 -5.78 7.87
CA ILE A 62 7.04 -5.55 9.04
C ILE A 62 5.59 -5.97 8.74
N ILE A 63 5.02 -5.52 7.62
CA ILE A 63 3.64 -5.84 7.25
C ILE A 63 3.45 -7.34 7.03
N ALA A 64 4.42 -8.01 6.42
CA ALA A 64 4.36 -9.45 6.17
C ALA A 64 4.35 -10.29 7.46
N GLN A 65 4.91 -9.77 8.56
CA GLN A 65 4.91 -10.41 9.87
C GLN A 65 3.61 -10.17 10.67
N ILE A 66 2.81 -9.18 10.29
CA ILE A 66 1.54 -8.86 10.96
C ILE A 66 0.43 -9.76 10.39
N GLU A 67 -0.52 -10.16 11.24
CA GLU A 67 -1.68 -10.91 10.79
C GLU A 67 -2.52 -10.11 9.77
N PRO A 68 -2.95 -10.73 8.65
CA PRO A 68 -3.77 -10.07 7.63
C PRO A 68 -5.02 -9.39 8.19
N SER A 69 -5.66 -10.03 9.16
CA SER A 69 -6.85 -9.53 9.87
C SER A 69 -6.62 -8.15 10.50
N SER A 70 -5.44 -7.95 11.10
CA SER A 70 -5.05 -6.70 11.77
C SER A 70 -4.84 -5.57 10.77
N ILE A 71 -4.14 -5.87 9.66
CA ILE A 71 -3.92 -4.89 8.58
C ILE A 71 -5.25 -4.49 7.92
N ILE A 72 -6.11 -5.46 7.63
CA ILE A 72 -7.43 -5.20 7.03
C ILE A 72 -8.31 -4.40 8.00
N SER A 73 -8.31 -4.74 9.29
CA SER A 73 -9.04 -3.97 10.29
C SER A 73 -8.54 -2.52 10.36
N PHE A 74 -7.22 -2.33 10.33
CA PHE A 74 -6.62 -1.00 10.30
C PHE A 74 -7.05 -0.20 9.06
N LEU A 75 -7.04 -0.80 7.87
CA LEU A 75 -7.43 -0.13 6.62
C LEU A 75 -8.94 0.13 6.52
N THR A 76 -9.77 -0.79 7.00
CA THR A 76 -11.23 -0.67 6.91
C THR A 76 -11.82 0.37 7.86
N LYS A 77 -11.19 0.64 9.01
CA LYS A 77 -11.63 1.67 9.97
C LYS A 77 -11.73 3.08 9.34
N PRO A 78 -10.67 3.66 8.76
CA PRO A 78 -10.74 4.97 8.14
C PRO A 78 -11.66 4.96 6.91
N LEU A 79 -11.66 3.88 6.12
CA LEU A 79 -12.57 3.76 4.97
C LEU A 79 -14.04 3.82 5.40
N LYS A 80 -14.41 3.10 6.47
CA LYS A 80 -15.76 3.16 7.04
C LYS A 80 -16.08 4.54 7.58
N TRP A 81 -15.13 5.18 8.25
CA TRP A 81 -15.31 6.55 8.74
C TRP A 81 -15.57 7.55 7.60
N ILE A 82 -14.80 7.48 6.50
CA ILE A 82 -15.03 8.29 5.30
C ILE A 82 -16.41 7.99 4.70
N TRP A 83 -16.77 6.71 4.58
CA TRP A 83 -18.07 6.31 4.06
C TRP A 83 -19.23 6.85 4.90
N ASP A 84 -19.11 6.80 6.23
CA ASP A 84 -20.11 7.35 7.14
C ASP A 84 -20.24 8.87 6.99
N LEU A 85 -19.14 9.59 6.74
CA LEU A 85 -19.20 11.02 6.41
C LEU A 85 -19.94 11.28 5.10
N VAL A 86 -19.67 10.47 4.07
CA VAL A 86 -20.38 10.57 2.79
C VAL A 86 -21.87 10.32 2.97
N LEU A 87 -22.26 9.27 3.70
CA LEU A 87 -23.67 8.98 3.99
C LEU A 87 -24.34 10.12 4.76
N LYS A 88 -23.65 10.70 5.76
CA LYS A 88 -24.15 11.87 6.50
C LYS A 88 -24.35 13.07 5.58
N ALA A 89 -23.41 13.36 4.69
CA ALA A 89 -23.50 14.46 3.73
C ALA A 89 -24.67 14.26 2.74
N LEU A 90 -24.83 13.04 2.21
CA LEU A 90 -25.91 12.71 1.29
C LEU A 90 -27.29 12.83 1.96
N ARG A 91 -27.42 12.38 3.22
CA ARG A 91 -28.64 12.59 4.02
C ARG A 91 -28.93 14.06 4.28
N PHE A 92 -27.89 14.86 4.53
CA PHE A 92 -28.02 16.31 4.71
C PHE A 92 -28.57 17.01 3.45
N VAL A 93 -28.19 16.55 2.26
CA VAL A 93 -28.69 17.07 0.96
C VAL A 93 -30.07 16.48 0.59
N GLY A 94 -30.68 15.67 1.47
CA GLY A 94 -32.03 15.13 1.28
C GLY A 94 -32.11 13.88 0.40
N VAL A 95 -30.97 13.27 0.06
CA VAL A 95 -30.94 11.97 -0.63
C VAL A 95 -31.39 10.89 0.35
N LYS A 96 -32.45 10.14 0.00
CA LYS A 96 -32.87 8.96 0.77
C LYS A 96 -31.93 7.79 0.42
N ILE A 97 -31.17 7.32 1.41
CA ILE A 97 -30.21 6.21 1.32
C ILE A 97 -30.57 5.16 2.36
#